data_AF-I0KBZ3-F1
#
_entry.id   AF-I0KBZ3-F1
#
_cell.length_a   1.000
_cell.length_b   1.000
_cell.length_c   1.000
_cell.angle_alpha   90.00
_cell.angle_beta   90.00
_cell.angle_gamma   90.00
#
_symmetry.space_group_name_H-M   'P 1'
#
loop_
_entity.id
_entity.type
_entity.pdbx_description
1 polymer ?
#
loop_
_entity_poly.entity_id
_entity_poly.type
_entity_poly.pdbx_seq_one_letter_code
_entity_poly.pdbx_strand_id
1 'polypeptide(L)' 'MTTQQAITLLLTSDEYLADWLRAGHSRMDRSNYKRRLKEGKLSLEKQDELLESVGFVVKQVKIWTKPS' A
#
# COMPACT_ATOMS: atom_id res chain seq x y z
N MET A 1 3.59 11.61 1.38
CA MET A 1 3.14 10.48 0.56
C MET A 1 1.82 9.99 1.10
N THR A 2 0.78 9.86 0.27
CA THR A 2 -0.53 9.32 0.68
C THR A 2 -0.53 7.79 0.64
N THR A 3 -1.47 7.13 1.34
CA THR A 3 -1.67 5.66 1.25
C THR A 3 -1.78 5.20 -0.21
N GLN A 4 -2.54 5.94 -1.03
CA GLN A 4 -2.74 5.62 -2.44
C GLN A 4 -1.43 5.66 -3.26
N GLN A 5 -0.55 6.64 -2.98
CA GLN A 5 0.76 6.73 -3.63
C GLN A 5 1.68 5.59 -3.16
N ALA A 6 1.68 5.30 -1.86
CA ALA A 6 2.50 4.26 -1.27
C ALA A 6 2.12 2.86 -1.80
N ILE A 7 0.84 2.52 -1.83
CA ILE A 7 0.38 1.21 -2.32
C ILE A 7 0.65 1.05 -3.82
N THR A 8 0.55 2.14 -4.58
CA THR A 8 0.89 2.13 -6.00
C THR A 8 2.37 1.79 -6.18
N LEU A 9 3.27 2.49 -5.47
CA LEU A 9 4.71 2.21 -5.51
C LEU A 9 5.01 0.76 -5.11
N LEU A 10 4.42 0.28 -4.01
CA LEU A 10 4.61 -1.09 -3.53
C LEU A 10 4.23 -2.13 -4.60
N LEU A 11 3.16 -1.90 -5.35
CA LEU A 11 2.65 -2.86 -6.35
C LEU A 11 3.23 -2.69 -7.75
N THR A 12 3.93 -1.59 -8.05
CA THR A 12 4.43 -1.32 -9.40
C THR A 12 5.93 -1.11 -9.56
N SER A 13 6.65 -0.68 -8.52
CA SER A 13 8.10 -0.42 -8.62
C SER A 13 8.90 -1.66 -8.27
N ASP A 14 9.82 -2.07 -9.15
CA ASP A 14 10.65 -3.26 -8.92
C ASP A 14 11.60 -3.11 -7.72
N GLU A 15 11.88 -1.87 -7.29
CA GLU A 15 12.65 -1.60 -6.08
C GLU A 15 12.01 -2.24 -4.83
N TYR A 16 10.68 -2.20 -4.75
CA TYR A 16 9.92 -2.78 -3.64
C TYR A 16 9.52 -4.24 -3.87
N LEU A 17 9.94 -4.86 -4.98
CA LEU A 17 9.70 -6.28 -5.20
C LEU A 17 10.44 -7.11 -4.14
N ALA A 18 11.66 -6.73 -3.79
CA ALA A 18 12.44 -7.43 -2.78
C ALA A 18 11.75 -7.42 -1.41
N ASP A 19 11.21 -6.27 -0.99
CA ASP A 19 10.53 -6.13 0.29
C ASP A 19 9.18 -6.87 0.30
N TRP A 20 8.44 -6.82 -0.82
CA TRP A 20 7.23 -7.62 -1.02
C TRP A 20 7.48 -9.13 -0.84
N LEU A 21 8.56 -9.64 -1.46
CA LEU A 21 8.93 -11.05 -1.35
C LEU A 21 9.44 -11.41 0.07
N ARG A 22 10.20 -10.51 0.71
CA ARG A 22 10.65 -10.69 2.11
C ARG A 22 9.51 -10.75 3.11
N ALA A 23 8.42 -10.02 2.84
CA ALA A 23 7.18 -10.09 3.61
C ALA A 23 6.39 -11.39 3.41
N GLY A 24 6.89 -12.32 2.57
CA GLY A 24 6.28 -13.63 2.35
C GLY A 24 5.22 -13.67 1.25
N HIS A 25 4.99 -12.55 0.55
CA HIS A 25 4.02 -12.50 -0.54
C HIS A 25 4.63 -13.00 -1.86
N SER A 26 3.81 -13.54 -2.75
CA SER A 26 4.28 -14.01 -4.06
C SER A 26 4.19 -12.93 -5.15
N ARG A 27 4.91 -13.14 -6.28
CA ARG A 27 4.75 -12.29 -7.48
C ARG A 27 3.32 -12.34 -8.05
N MET A 28 2.65 -13.47 -7.88
CA MET A 28 1.26 -13.66 -8.30
C MET A 28 0.32 -12.80 -7.47
N ASP A 29 0.50 -12.77 -6.15
CA ASP A 29 -0.25 -11.91 -5.24
C ASP A 29 -0.08 -10.44 -5.62
N ARG A 30 1.16 -10.03 -5.89
CA ARG A 30 1.46 -8.65 -6.33
C ARG A 30 0.68 -8.27 -7.58
N SER A 31 0.63 -9.17 -8.56
CA SER A 31 -0.10 -8.97 -9.82
C SER A 31 -1.61 -8.90 -9.58
N ASN A 32 -2.14 -9.76 -8.71
CA ASN A 32 -3.55 -9.78 -8.33
C ASN A 32 -3.97 -8.49 -7.62
N TYR A 33 -3.18 -8.03 -6.64
CA TYR A 33 -3.45 -6.78 -5.93
C TYR A 33 -3.29 -5.56 -6.82
N LYS A 34 -2.29 -5.55 -7.71
CA LYS A 34 -2.13 -4.48 -8.73
C LYS A 34 -3.38 -4.37 -9.62
N ARG A 35 -3.94 -5.50 -10.06
CA ARG A 35 -5.20 -5.52 -10.83
C ARG A 35 -6.36 -4.97 -10.01
N ARG A 36 -6.55 -5.45 -8.78
CA ARG A 36 -7.63 -4.99 -7.89
C ARG A 36 -7.54 -3.49 -7.58
N LEU A 37 -6.33 -2.96 -7.40
CA LEU A 37 -6.11 -1.53 -7.19
C LEU A 37 -6.56 -0.71 -8.40
N LYS A 38 -6.21 -1.14 -9.63
CA LYS A 38 -6.65 -0.48 -10.86
C LYS A 38 -8.17 -0.54 -11.07
N GLU A 39 -8.80 -1.63 -10.65
CA GLU A 39 -10.25 -1.81 -10.72
C GLU A 39 -11.02 -1.10 -9.60
N GLY A 40 -10.33 -0.43 -8.66
CA GLY A 40 -10.97 0.18 -7.49
C GLY A 40 -11.55 -0.83 -6.49
N LYS A 41 -11.12 -2.09 -6.55
CA LYS A 41 -11.62 -3.21 -5.72
C LYS A 41 -10.69 -3.56 -4.54
N LEU A 42 -9.79 -2.65 -4.20
CA LEU A 42 -8.87 -2.78 -3.08
C LEU A 42 -9.25 -1.76 -2.01
N SER A 43 -9.87 -2.22 -0.92
CA SER A 43 -10.32 -1.37 0.19
C SER A 43 -9.14 -0.66 0.85
N LEU A 44 -9.40 0.51 1.44
CA LEU A 44 -8.37 1.29 2.15
C LEU A 44 -7.71 0.48 3.28
N GLU A 45 -8.50 -0.23 4.10
CA GLU A 45 -7.98 -1.13 5.13
C GLU A 45 -7.01 -2.16 4.55
N LYS A 46 -7.35 -2.75 3.39
CA LYS A 46 -6.46 -3.73 2.76
C LYS A 46 -5.20 -3.09 2.19
N GLN A 47 -5.26 -1.84 1.73
CA GLN A 47 -4.07 -1.10 1.30
C GLN A 47 -3.14 -0.84 2.49
N ASP A 48 -3.70 -0.42 3.62
CA ASP A 48 -2.94 -0.19 4.85
C ASP A 48 -2.32 -1.49 5.38
N GLU A 49 -3.07 -2.60 5.46
CA GLU A 49 -2.54 -3.92 5.83
C GLU A 49 -1.35 -4.37 4.95
N LEU A 50 -1.46 -4.17 3.64
CA LEU A 50 -0.40 -4.55 2.70
C LEU A 50 0.85 -3.70 2.90
N LEU A 51 0.69 -2.39 3.12
CA LEU A 51 1.79 -1.48 3.41
C LEU A 51 2.48 -1.87 4.72
N GLU A 52 1.70 -2.09 5.79
CA GLU A 52 2.22 -2.52 7.10
C GLU A 52 2.97 -3.85 7.00
N SER A 53 2.46 -4.82 6.23
CA SER A 53 3.11 -6.13 6.07
C SER A 53 4.52 -6.05 5.46
N VAL A 54 4.80 -4.98 4.71
CA VAL A 54 6.10 -4.73 4.08
C VAL A 54 6.92 -3.70 4.88
N GLY A 55 6.43 -3.27 6.03
CA GLY A 55 7.11 -2.30 6.91
C GLY A 55 6.95 -0.85 6.47
N PHE A 56 6.05 -0.53 5.53
CA PHE A 56 5.68 0.85 5.24
C PHE A 56 4.88 1.41 6.41
N VAL A 57 5.38 2.49 7.01
CA VAL A 57 4.63 3.28 7.99
C VAL A 57 4.16 4.57 7.34
N VAL A 58 2.90 4.61 6.92
CA VAL A 58 2.28 5.86 6.45
C VAL A 58 1.78 6.60 7.68
N LYS A 59 2.57 7.55 8.21
CA LYS A 59 2.14 8.41 9.32
C LYS A 59 0.89 9.20 8.90
N GLN A 60 -0.26 8.84 9.46
CA GLN A 60 -1.47 9.65 9.37
C GLN A 60 -1.30 10.90 10.23
N VAL A 61 -1.04 12.05 9.60
CA VAL A 61 -1.01 13.33 10.29
C VAL A 61 -2.46 13.79 10.47
N LYS A 62 -3.00 13.64 11.69
CA LYS A 62 -4.28 14.26 12.06
C LYS A 62 -4.05 15.76 12.24
N ILE A 63 -4.45 16.54 11.24
CA ILE A 63 -4.49 18.00 11.35
C ILE A 63 -5.74 18.34 12.17
N TRP A 64 -5.55 18.89 13.37
CA TRP A 64 -6.65 19.42 14.17
C TRP A 64 -6.94 20.84 13.69
N THR A 65 -8.04 21.04 12.97
CA THR A 65 -8.55 22.38 12.66
C THR A 65 -9.41 22.85 13.83
N LYS A 66 -9.05 23.99 14.43
CA LYS A 66 -9.86 24.63 15.46
C LYS A 66 -11.24 24.95 14.86
N PRO A 67 -12.35 24.58 15.51
CA PRO A 67 -13.67 25.02 15.05
C PRO A 67 -13.75 26.54 15.15
N SER A 68 -14.08 27.16 14.02
CA SER A 68 -14.37 28.59 13.86
C SER A 68 -15.66 29.00 14.55
#